data_AF-A0A6B0YPD9-F1
#
_entry.id   AF-A0A6B0YPD9-F1
#
_cell.length_a   1.000
_cell.length_b   1.000
_cell.length_c   1.000
_cell.angle_alpha   90.00
_cell.angle_beta   90.00
_cell.angle_gamma   90.00
#
_symmetry.space_group_name_H-M   'P 1'
#
loop_
_entity.id
_entity.type
_entity.pdbx_description
1 polymer ?
#
loop_
_entity_poly.entity_id
_entity_poly.type
_entity_poly.pdbx_seq_one_letter_code
_entity_poly.pdbx_strand_id
1 'polypeptide(L)'
;MCLPFIPTSAISVAAGFLGFTSFSNPLLYPLSPSARTTSGTVPVPFMASLSKTIKHSGLVFGDDSGWFLNEKHWWVWAFITSDTVLFHLSASRSKTVAETILEGFDGIIVGDSHSSWNDIGEEKQRCLLHYFRDMYRTLSKNDSPEYKQLFTELHSILKDAIELWEEHPESPIPEPSINKLQNRINTLAHIDSD
;
A
#
# COMPACT_ATOMS: atom_id res chain seq x y z
N MET A 1 5.07 -15.53 19.82
CA MET A 1 6.14 -15.49 18.82
C MET A 1 6.24 -14.02 18.44
N CYS A 2 7.27 -13.33 18.95
CA CYS A 2 7.37 -11.88 18.86
C CYS A 2 7.49 -11.45 17.40
N LEU A 3 6.64 -10.52 16.97
CA LEU A 3 6.81 -9.81 15.70
C LEU A 3 8.18 -9.11 15.70
N PRO A 4 9.01 -9.29 14.67
CA PRO A 4 10.30 -8.61 14.61
C PRO A 4 10.08 -7.10 14.51
N PHE A 5 10.88 -6.40 15.29
CA PHE A 5 11.02 -4.95 15.38
C PHE A 5 11.15 -4.33 13.97
N ILE A 6 10.18 -3.51 13.55
CA ILE A 6 10.31 -2.69 12.34
C ILE A 6 11.31 -1.58 12.68
N PRO A 7 12.51 -1.52 12.07
CA PRO A 7 13.47 -0.47 12.36
C PRO A 7 12.91 0.90 11.98
N THR A 8 13.08 1.86 12.90
CA THR A 8 12.47 3.20 12.92
C THR A 8 12.88 4.12 11.76
N SER A 9 13.86 3.73 10.94
CA SER A 9 14.23 4.47 9.73
C SER A 9 13.24 4.32 8.55
N ALA A 10 12.29 3.39 8.61
CA ALA A 10 11.33 3.14 7.53
C ALA A 10 10.00 3.91 7.66
N ILE A 11 9.77 4.65 8.76
CA ILE A 11 8.40 4.96 9.22
C ILE A 11 7.93 6.42 8.99
N SER A 12 8.76 7.31 8.44
CA SER A 12 8.35 8.72 8.26
C SER A 12 7.37 9.01 7.09
N VAL A 13 6.92 8.02 6.31
CA VAL A 13 6.15 8.28 5.06
C VAL A 13 4.62 8.15 5.20
N ALA A 14 4.11 7.51 6.25
CA ALA A 14 2.67 7.27 6.38
C ALA A 14 1.84 8.54 6.71
N ALA A 15 2.45 9.59 7.28
CA ALA A 15 1.73 10.79 7.71
C ALA A 15 1.40 11.80 6.58
N GLY A 16 1.92 11.60 5.36
CA GLY A 16 1.80 12.59 4.26
C GLY A 16 0.60 12.41 3.32
N PHE A 17 -0.18 11.32 3.43
CA PHE A 17 -1.15 10.92 2.38
C PHE A 17 -2.63 11.24 2.69
N LEU A 18 -2.90 12.20 3.58
CA LEU A 18 -4.28 12.59 3.96
C LEU A 18 -4.84 13.82 3.20
N GLY A 19 -4.22 14.22 2.09
CA GLY A 19 -4.61 15.42 1.34
C GLY A 19 -5.12 15.15 -0.09
N PHE A 20 -6.26 14.47 -0.26
CA PHE A 20 -7.00 14.52 -1.53
C PHE A 20 -8.10 15.58 -1.44
N THR A 21 -7.74 16.83 -1.70
CA THR A 21 -8.73 17.80 -2.20
C THR A 21 -8.88 17.61 -3.71
N SER A 22 -10.13 17.42 -4.15
CA SER A 22 -10.57 17.42 -5.54
C SER A 22 -9.80 18.43 -6.41
N PHE A 23 -8.97 17.95 -7.34
CA PHE A 23 -8.42 18.79 -8.41
C PHE A 23 -9.29 18.67 -9.66
N SER A 24 -10.34 19.46 -9.69
CA SER A 24 -11.00 19.92 -10.91
C SER A 24 -10.37 21.25 -11.32
N ASN A 25 -9.23 21.23 -12.01
CA ASN A 25 -8.85 22.30 -12.96
C ASN A 25 -7.67 21.88 -13.86
N PRO A 26 -7.75 22.02 -15.19
CA PRO A 26 -6.64 21.76 -16.10
C PRO A 26 -5.81 23.03 -16.21
N LEU A 27 -4.79 23.18 -15.37
CA LEU A 27 -3.76 24.20 -15.56
C LEU A 27 -2.42 23.51 -15.82
N LEU A 28 -2.10 23.45 -17.12
CA LEU A 28 -0.74 23.30 -17.61
C LEU A 28 0.14 24.37 -16.95
N TYR A 29 0.97 23.96 -16.00
CA TYR A 29 2.04 24.82 -15.52
C TYR A 29 3.07 24.98 -16.65
N PRO A 30 3.42 26.21 -17.06
CA PRO A 30 4.49 26.42 -18.02
C PRO A 30 5.81 26.09 -17.32
N LEU A 31 6.49 25.05 -17.80
CA LEU A 31 7.86 24.73 -17.41
C LEU A 31 8.75 25.95 -17.68
N SER A 32 9.54 26.35 -16.68
CA SER A 32 10.60 27.36 -16.79
C SER A 32 11.47 27.10 -18.03
N PRO A 33 11.82 28.14 -18.84
CA PRO A 33 12.62 27.97 -20.06
C PRO A 33 14.05 27.44 -19.86
N SER A 34 14.48 27.19 -18.62
CA SER A 34 15.78 26.59 -18.33
C SER A 34 15.75 25.07 -18.14
N ALA A 35 14.57 24.45 -18.06
CA ALA A 35 14.44 23.00 -18.06
C ALA A 35 14.57 22.49 -19.49
N ARG A 36 15.81 22.26 -19.91
CA ARG A 36 16.13 21.55 -21.14
C ARG A 36 15.58 20.13 -21.00
N THR A 37 14.41 19.86 -21.57
CA THR A 37 13.88 18.51 -21.72
C THR A 37 14.79 17.77 -22.71
N THR A 38 15.87 17.18 -22.21
CA THR A 38 16.48 16.07 -22.94
C THR A 38 15.48 14.92 -22.86
N SER A 39 15.01 14.46 -24.01
CA SER A 39 14.52 13.09 -24.21
C SER A 39 15.65 12.13 -23.84
N GLY A 40 15.90 11.99 -22.54
CA GLY A 40 16.99 11.24 -21.97
C GLY A 40 16.41 9.92 -21.50
N THR A 41 16.74 8.83 -22.19
CA THR A 41 16.61 7.50 -21.63
C THR A 41 17.32 7.51 -20.28
N VAL A 42 16.59 7.26 -19.19
CA VAL A 42 17.20 7.09 -17.87
C VAL A 42 18.23 5.97 -18.00
N PRO A 43 19.50 6.18 -17.62
CA PRO A 43 20.53 5.18 -17.81
C PRO A 43 20.14 3.86 -17.14
N VAL A 44 20.28 2.74 -17.86
CA VAL A 44 20.02 1.38 -17.34
C VAL A 44 20.68 1.13 -15.97
N PRO A 45 21.93 1.58 -15.71
CA PRO A 45 22.55 1.43 -14.39
C PRO A 45 21.79 2.12 -13.24
N PHE A 46 21.14 3.25 -13.52
CA PHE A 46 20.35 3.97 -12.51
C PHE A 46 19.07 3.19 -12.15
N MET A 47 18.34 2.71 -13.15
CA MET A 47 17.16 1.87 -12.92
C MET A 47 17.50 0.58 -12.16
N ALA A 48 18.64 -0.04 -12.49
CA ALA A 48 19.14 -1.21 -11.77
C ALA A 48 19.48 -0.88 -10.31
N SER A 49 20.03 0.31 -10.05
CA SER A 49 20.31 0.75 -8.67
C SER A 49 19.04 0.95 -7.85
N LEU A 50 17.99 1.55 -8.42
CA LEU A 50 16.69 1.71 -7.76
C LEU A 50 16.06 0.35 -7.45
N SER A 51 16.05 -0.57 -8.43
CA SER A 51 15.55 -1.93 -8.21
C SER A 51 16.31 -2.64 -7.10
N LYS A 52 17.64 -2.48 -7.05
CA LYS A 52 18.44 -3.02 -5.96
C LYS A 52 18.05 -2.41 -4.62
N THR A 53 17.89 -1.09 -4.52
CA THR A 53 17.47 -0.42 -3.28
C THR A 53 16.12 -0.93 -2.80
N ILE A 54 15.12 -1.00 -3.69
CA ILE A 54 13.79 -1.55 -3.37
C ILE A 54 13.92 -2.98 -2.80
N LYS A 55 14.68 -3.86 -3.47
CA LYS A 55 14.85 -5.28 -3.06
C LYS A 55 15.55 -5.47 -1.71
N HIS A 56 16.39 -4.53 -1.28
CA HIS A 56 17.11 -4.60 0.01
C HIS A 56 16.43 -3.76 1.11
N SER A 57 15.28 -3.18 0.83
CA SER A 57 14.48 -2.52 1.87
C SER A 57 13.79 -3.56 2.75
N GLY A 58 13.47 -3.22 3.99
CA GLY A 58 12.68 -4.11 4.86
C GLY A 58 11.18 -4.04 4.63
N LEU A 59 10.71 -3.03 3.89
CA LEU A 59 9.30 -2.71 3.70
C LEU A 59 9.09 -2.07 2.33
N VAL A 60 8.21 -2.66 1.52
CA VAL A 60 7.83 -2.12 0.20
C VAL A 60 6.33 -1.94 0.16
N PHE A 61 5.88 -0.76 -0.28
CA PHE A 61 4.50 -0.51 -0.68
C PHE A 61 4.36 -0.78 -2.18
N GLY A 62 3.44 -1.67 -2.54
CA GLY A 62 3.09 -2.04 -3.91
C GLY A 62 1.73 -1.47 -4.31
N ASP A 63 1.65 -0.90 -5.50
CA ASP A 63 0.39 -0.54 -6.15
C ASP A 63 0.47 -0.78 -7.66
N ASP A 64 -0.67 -1.01 -8.30
CA ASP A 64 -0.79 -1.12 -9.75
C ASP A 64 -2.04 -0.40 -10.26
N SER A 65 -1.85 0.41 -11.29
CA SER A 65 -2.95 1.16 -11.89
C SER A 65 -3.03 0.90 -13.38
N GLY A 66 -4.23 0.53 -13.84
CA GLY A 66 -4.52 0.35 -15.26
C GLY A 66 -4.56 1.70 -15.98
N TRP A 67 -3.89 1.78 -17.12
CA TRP A 67 -3.85 2.93 -18.00
C TRP A 67 -4.21 2.50 -19.42
N PHE A 68 -5.11 3.25 -20.09
CA PHE A 68 -5.42 3.01 -21.49
C PHE A 68 -4.57 3.95 -22.37
N LEU A 69 -3.65 3.40 -23.15
CA LEU A 69 -2.73 4.16 -24.01
C LEU A 69 -2.69 3.53 -25.40
N ASN A 70 -2.93 4.35 -26.43
CA ASN A 70 -2.87 3.95 -27.84
C ASN A 70 -3.66 2.67 -28.11
N GLU A 71 -4.92 2.66 -27.68
CA GLU A 71 -5.87 1.54 -27.87
C GLU A 71 -5.46 0.22 -27.17
N LYS A 72 -4.48 0.28 -26.26
CA LYS A 72 -3.99 -0.88 -25.50
C LYS A 72 -4.08 -0.60 -24.01
N HIS A 73 -4.39 -1.65 -23.26
CA HIS A 73 -4.28 -1.64 -21.81
C HIS A 73 -2.82 -1.80 -21.39
N TRP A 74 -2.39 -0.90 -20.51
CA TRP A 74 -1.11 -0.91 -19.84
C TRP A 74 -1.34 -0.86 -18.33
N TRP A 75 -0.34 -1.26 -17.57
CA TRP A 75 -0.32 -1.15 -16.13
C TRP A 75 0.95 -0.41 -15.71
N VAL A 76 0.76 0.59 -14.86
CA VAL A 76 1.84 1.25 -14.16
C VAL A 76 1.93 0.59 -12.79
N TRP A 77 3.03 -0.10 -12.56
CA TRP A 77 3.38 -0.70 -11.29
C TRP A 77 4.24 0.28 -10.50
N ALA A 78 3.89 0.51 -9.24
CA ALA A 78 4.63 1.35 -8.32
C ALA A 78 5.18 0.49 -7.17
N PHE A 79 6.49 0.62 -6.93
CA PHE A 79 7.17 0.01 -5.79
C PHE A 79 7.79 1.15 -4.99
N ILE A 80 7.34 1.32 -3.76
CA ILE A 80 7.62 2.50 -2.94
C ILE A 80 8.23 2.06 -1.63
N THR A 81 9.28 2.74 -1.20
CA THR A 81 9.91 2.62 0.12
C THR A 81 9.94 4.01 0.76
N SER A 82 10.59 4.16 1.92
CA SER A 82 10.70 5.45 2.59
C SER A 82 11.44 6.53 1.80
N ASP A 83 12.36 6.12 0.90
CA ASP A 83 13.24 7.05 0.16
C ASP A 83 13.27 6.81 -1.35
N THR A 84 12.70 5.70 -1.83
CA THR A 84 12.81 5.26 -3.22
C THR A 84 11.45 4.89 -3.80
N VAL A 85 11.18 5.39 -5.01
CA VAL A 85 10.01 4.99 -5.81
C VAL A 85 10.49 4.47 -7.16
N LEU A 86 10.05 3.28 -7.52
CA LEU A 86 10.28 2.65 -8.82
C LEU A 86 8.95 2.46 -9.54
N PHE A 87 8.83 3.06 -10.72
CA PHE A 87 7.71 2.80 -11.63
C PHE A 87 8.13 1.82 -12.72
N HIS A 88 7.25 0.86 -13.02
CA HIS A 88 7.42 -0.07 -14.11
C HIS A 88 6.17 -0.14 -14.98
N LEU A 89 6.33 0.13 -16.28
CA LEU A 89 5.27 0.02 -17.27
C LEU A 89 5.25 -1.39 -17.85
N SER A 90 4.09 -2.05 -17.79
CA SER A 90 3.91 -3.39 -18.34
C SER A 90 2.59 -3.49 -19.10
N ALA A 91 2.58 -4.29 -20.17
CA ALA A 91 1.35 -4.69 -20.85
C ALA A 91 0.65 -5.87 -20.15
N SER A 92 1.10 -6.24 -18.95
CA SER A 92 0.55 -7.32 -18.15
C SER A 92 0.27 -6.85 -16.71
N ARG A 93 -0.87 -7.30 -16.17
CA ARG A 93 -1.23 -7.21 -14.75
C ARG A 93 -0.84 -8.46 -13.95
N SER A 94 -0.11 -9.40 -14.57
CA SER A 94 0.24 -10.66 -13.93
C SER A 94 1.12 -10.46 -12.70
N LYS A 95 0.91 -11.31 -11.69
CA LYS A 95 1.79 -11.48 -10.53
C LYS A 95 3.27 -11.57 -10.91
N THR A 96 3.58 -12.22 -12.03
CA THR A 96 4.95 -12.38 -12.54
C THR A 96 5.71 -11.07 -12.70
N VAL A 97 5.01 -9.96 -12.99
CA VAL A 97 5.66 -8.64 -13.09
C VAL A 97 6.25 -8.23 -11.75
N ALA A 98 5.45 -8.31 -10.68
CA ALA A 98 5.88 -7.98 -9.34
C ALA A 98 6.93 -8.97 -8.81
N GLU A 99 6.76 -10.28 -9.06
CA GLU A 99 7.74 -11.32 -8.69
C GLU A 99 9.10 -11.06 -9.35
N THR A 100 9.13 -10.67 -10.62
CA THR A 100 10.39 -10.40 -11.34
C THR A 100 11.10 -9.18 -10.75
N ILE A 101 10.33 -8.11 -10.48
CA ILE A 101 10.89 -6.85 -9.96
C ILE A 101 11.36 -6.99 -8.51
N LEU A 102 10.68 -7.82 -7.72
CA LEU A 102 10.98 -8.08 -6.31
C LEU A 102 11.62 -9.45 -6.08
N GLU A 103 12.23 -10.05 -7.11
CA GLU A 103 12.91 -11.33 -6.96
C GLU A 103 13.98 -11.25 -5.87
N GLY A 104 13.88 -12.13 -4.88
CA GLY A 104 14.77 -12.20 -3.72
C GLY A 104 14.44 -11.23 -2.58
N PHE A 105 13.34 -10.49 -2.67
CA PHE A 105 12.86 -9.65 -1.57
C PHE A 105 12.27 -10.53 -0.45
N ASP A 106 12.78 -10.33 0.76
CA ASP A 106 12.42 -11.06 1.99
C ASP A 106 11.81 -10.13 3.06
N GLY A 107 11.48 -8.88 2.70
CA GLY A 107 10.83 -7.93 3.61
C GLY A 107 9.31 -8.05 3.68
N ILE A 108 8.68 -7.01 4.22
CA ILE A 108 7.22 -6.87 4.32
C ILE A 108 6.68 -6.21 3.06
N ILE A 109 5.70 -6.83 2.39
CA ILE A 109 4.94 -6.18 1.30
C ILE A 109 3.66 -5.56 1.86
N VAL A 110 3.49 -4.25 1.63
CA VAL A 110 2.22 -3.55 1.87
C VAL A 110 1.53 -3.34 0.53
N GLY A 111 0.40 -4.00 0.31
CA GLY A 111 -0.32 -3.88 -0.96
C GLY A 111 -1.83 -3.88 -0.76
N ASP A 112 -2.56 -3.63 -1.83
CA ASP A 112 -4.01 -3.77 -1.83
C ASP A 112 -4.46 -5.25 -1.71
N SER A 113 -5.75 -5.51 -1.92
CA SER A 113 -6.31 -6.86 -1.90
C SER A 113 -5.99 -7.68 -3.17
N HIS A 114 -5.26 -7.14 -4.15
CA HIS A 114 -4.99 -7.82 -5.40
C HIS A 114 -4.08 -9.04 -5.22
N SER A 115 -4.38 -10.11 -5.96
CA SER A 115 -3.69 -11.39 -5.83
C SER A 115 -2.25 -11.37 -6.34
N SER A 116 -1.91 -10.41 -7.21
CA SER A 116 -0.53 -10.22 -7.70
C SER A 116 0.49 -10.01 -6.59
N TRP A 117 0.06 -9.60 -5.40
CA TRP A 117 0.92 -9.34 -4.25
C TRP A 117 0.93 -10.46 -3.21
N ASN A 118 0.29 -11.62 -3.44
CA ASN A 118 0.05 -12.61 -2.37
C ASN A 118 1.30 -13.40 -1.93
N ASP A 119 2.24 -13.69 -2.83
CA ASP A 119 3.41 -14.53 -2.52
C ASP A 119 4.71 -13.75 -2.81
N ILE A 120 4.77 -12.53 -2.28
CA ILE A 120 5.92 -11.62 -2.40
C ILE A 120 6.33 -11.21 -0.99
N GLY A 121 7.63 -11.26 -0.68
CA GLY A 121 8.15 -10.98 0.66
C GLY A 121 7.93 -12.13 1.64
N GLU A 122 8.40 -11.95 2.88
CA GLU A 122 8.17 -12.88 3.98
C GLU A 122 6.81 -12.66 4.64
N GLU A 123 6.42 -11.39 4.78
CA GLU A 123 5.16 -11.00 5.39
C GLU A 123 4.36 -10.06 4.49
N LYS A 124 3.05 -10.10 4.64
CA LYS A 124 2.13 -9.25 3.89
C LYS A 124 1.24 -8.46 4.84
N GLN A 125 1.23 -7.15 4.63
CA GLN A 125 0.27 -6.24 5.22
C GLN A 125 -0.68 -5.73 4.14
N ARG A 126 -1.97 -5.66 4.45
CA ARG A 126 -2.94 -4.98 3.58
C ARG A 126 -2.85 -3.48 3.81
N CYS A 127 -2.85 -2.72 2.72
CA CYS A 127 -2.89 -1.27 2.77
C CYS A 127 -4.23 -0.80 3.38
N LEU A 128 -4.18 -0.20 4.57
CA LEU A 128 -5.38 0.24 5.29
C LEU A 128 -6.21 1.25 4.48
N LEU A 129 -5.56 2.14 3.72
CA LEU A 129 -6.25 3.09 2.84
C LEU A 129 -7.14 2.37 1.81
N HIS A 130 -6.59 1.34 1.16
CA HIS A 130 -7.34 0.52 0.22
C HIS A 130 -8.49 -0.21 0.90
N TYR A 131 -8.23 -0.72 2.10
CA TYR A 131 -9.22 -1.44 2.88
C TYR A 131 -10.40 -0.54 3.29
N PHE A 132 -10.15 0.65 3.84
CA PHE A 132 -11.21 1.63 4.13
C PHE A 132 -11.99 2.02 2.88
N ARG A 133 -11.30 2.29 1.77
CA ARG A 133 -11.96 2.63 0.50
C ARG A 133 -12.92 1.53 0.05
N ASP A 134 -12.51 0.27 0.14
CA ASP A 134 -13.35 -0.87 -0.23
C ASP A 134 -14.54 -1.05 0.73
N MET A 135 -14.35 -0.80 2.03
CA MET A 135 -15.44 -0.77 3.01
C MET A 135 -16.49 0.29 2.66
N TYR A 136 -16.07 1.54 2.42
CA TYR A 136 -17.01 2.61 2.05
C TYR A 136 -17.71 2.36 0.71
N ARG A 137 -16.99 1.83 -0.28
CA ARG A 137 -17.55 1.47 -1.58
C ARG A 137 -18.58 0.34 -1.48
N THR A 138 -18.37 -0.59 -0.56
CA THR A 138 -19.32 -1.68 -0.32
C THR A 138 -20.53 -1.16 0.42
N LEU A 139 -20.35 -0.29 1.42
CA LEU A 139 -21.44 0.37 2.13
C LEU A 139 -22.35 1.18 1.19
N SER A 140 -21.79 1.81 0.15
CA SER A 140 -22.58 2.56 -0.82
C SER A 140 -23.45 1.68 -1.74
N LYS A 141 -23.24 0.36 -1.72
CA LYS A 141 -23.95 -0.62 -2.57
C LYS A 141 -24.76 -1.63 -1.76
N ASN A 142 -24.37 -1.86 -0.51
CA ASN A 142 -25.01 -2.75 0.43
C ASN A 142 -25.29 -1.98 1.72
N ASP A 143 -26.55 -1.61 1.91
CA ASP A 143 -27.01 -0.85 3.07
C ASP A 143 -27.76 -1.72 4.08
N SER A 144 -27.59 -3.05 4.01
CA SER A 144 -28.21 -3.99 4.94
C SER A 144 -27.78 -3.69 6.39
N PRO A 145 -28.66 -3.92 7.39
CA PRO A 145 -28.32 -3.75 8.80
C PRO A 145 -27.07 -4.55 9.20
N GLU A 146 -26.93 -5.77 8.67
CA GLU A 146 -25.83 -6.69 8.95
C GLU A 146 -24.51 -6.09 8.45
N TYR A 147 -24.48 -5.59 7.20
CA TYR A 147 -23.27 -4.97 6.67
C TYR A 147 -22.93 -3.65 7.37
N LYS A 148 -23.92 -2.85 7.76
CA LYS A 148 -23.70 -1.62 8.53
C LYS A 148 -23.09 -1.91 9.91
N GLN A 149 -23.53 -2.99 10.56
CA GLN A 149 -22.94 -3.45 11.81
C GLN A 149 -21.50 -3.91 11.60
N LEU A 150 -21.24 -4.78 10.62
CA LEU A 150 -19.89 -5.23 10.24
C LEU A 150 -18.97 -4.05 9.94
N PHE A 151 -19.43 -3.11 9.11
CA PHE A 151 -18.71 -1.89 8.76
C PHE A 151 -18.33 -1.09 10.00
N THR A 152 -19.28 -0.86 10.91
CA THR A 152 -19.07 -0.03 12.11
C THR A 152 -18.05 -0.67 13.05
N GLU A 153 -18.20 -1.97 13.33
CA GLU A 153 -17.29 -2.71 14.22
C GLU A 153 -15.88 -2.80 13.64
N LEU A 154 -15.76 -3.21 12.37
CA LEU A 154 -14.48 -3.32 11.69
C LEU A 154 -13.78 -1.97 11.58
N HIS A 155 -14.52 -0.91 11.24
CA HIS A 155 -13.98 0.44 11.14
C HIS A 155 -13.45 0.93 12.49
N SER A 156 -14.17 0.66 13.60
CA SER A 156 -13.69 0.98 14.94
C SER A 156 -12.42 0.22 15.29
N ILE A 157 -12.34 -1.09 15.02
CA ILE A 157 -11.14 -1.88 15.29
C ILE A 157 -9.92 -1.32 14.55
N LEU A 158 -10.07 -0.99 13.26
CA LEU A 158 -8.98 -0.45 12.45
C LEU A 158 -8.54 0.94 12.90
N LYS A 159 -9.50 1.79 13.33
CA LYS A 159 -9.20 3.10 13.91
C LYS A 159 -8.41 2.97 15.20
N ASP A 160 -8.84 2.09 16.11
CA ASP A 160 -8.13 1.83 17.37
C ASP A 160 -6.73 1.25 17.12
N ALA A 161 -6.56 0.43 16.08
CA ALA A 161 -5.25 -0.10 15.69
C ALA A 161 -4.30 1.01 15.20
N ILE A 162 -4.81 1.96 14.41
CA ILE A 162 -4.04 3.13 13.95
C ILE A 162 -3.67 4.01 15.14
N GLU A 163 -4.62 4.32 16.01
CA GLU A 163 -4.38 5.15 17.20
C GLU A 163 -3.35 4.50 18.13
N LEU A 164 -3.46 3.19 18.36
CA LEU A 164 -2.48 2.43 19.15
C LEU A 164 -1.08 2.49 18.53
N TRP A 165 -0.98 2.45 17.20
CA TRP A 165 0.29 2.61 16.50
C TRP A 165 0.85 4.03 16.63
N GLU A 166 0.01 5.06 16.48
CA GLU A 166 0.40 6.47 16.62
C GLU A 166 0.88 6.82 18.04
N GLU A 167 0.33 6.16 19.06
CA GLU A 167 0.76 6.31 20.46
C GLU A 167 2.14 5.68 20.75
N HIS A 168 2.65 4.82 19.85
CA HIS A 168 3.87 4.05 20.03
C HIS A 168 4.85 4.22 18.85
N PRO A 169 5.29 5.45 18.51
CA PRO A 169 6.10 5.69 17.31
C PRO A 169 7.50 5.07 17.37
N GLU A 170 8.08 4.95 18.57
CA GLU A 170 9.46 4.47 18.79
C GLU A 170 9.52 3.37 19.86
N SER A 171 8.36 2.86 20.29
CA SER A 171 8.23 1.85 21.32
C SER A 171 7.48 0.63 20.81
N PRO A 172 7.82 -0.58 21.27
CA PRO A 172 7.01 -1.75 20.96
C PRO A 172 5.58 -1.56 21.48
N ILE A 173 4.60 -1.88 20.64
CA ILE A 173 3.19 -1.89 21.04
C ILE A 173 3.00 -3.00 22.09
N PRO A 174 2.35 -2.73 23.23
CA PRO A 174 2.11 -3.75 24.25
C PRO A 174 1.29 -4.93 23.71
N GLU A 175 1.82 -6.15 23.89
CA GLU A 175 1.15 -7.40 23.52
C GLU A 175 -0.32 -7.49 24.03
N PRO A 176 -0.66 -7.07 25.27
CA PRO A 176 -2.07 -7.07 25.70
C PRO A 176 -2.99 -6.20 24.82
N SER A 177 -2.49 -5.07 24.31
CA SER A 177 -3.25 -4.18 23.43
C SER A 177 -3.44 -4.81 22.05
N ILE A 178 -2.42 -5.47 21.52
CA ILE A 178 -2.51 -6.25 20.26
C ILE A 178 -3.54 -7.37 20.40
N ASN A 179 -3.44 -8.17 21.47
CA ASN A 179 -4.35 -9.27 21.75
C ASN A 179 -5.81 -8.80 21.89
N LYS A 180 -6.02 -7.62 22.51
CA LYS A 180 -7.36 -7.02 22.61
C LYS A 180 -7.97 -6.74 21.24
N LEU A 181 -7.21 -6.19 20.29
CA LEU A 181 -7.68 -5.91 18.94
C LEU A 181 -7.91 -7.21 18.15
N GLN A 182 -6.99 -8.18 18.24
CA GLN A 182 -7.13 -9.48 17.60
C GLN A 182 -8.37 -10.23 18.08
N ASN A 183 -8.66 -10.21 19.38
CA ASN A 183 -9.87 -10.82 19.93
C ASN A 183 -11.14 -10.20 19.36
N ARG A 184 -11.19 -8.86 19.20
CA ARG A 184 -12.33 -8.18 18.58
C ARG A 184 -12.52 -8.59 17.11
N ILE A 185 -11.43 -8.70 16.35
CA ILE A 185 -11.48 -9.19 14.96
C ILE A 185 -12.01 -10.63 14.90
N ASN A 186 -11.49 -11.51 15.77
CA ASN A 186 -11.92 -12.91 15.80
C ASN A 186 -13.39 -13.03 16.16
N THR A 187 -13.87 -12.28 17.16
CA THR A 187 -15.30 -12.24 17.49
C THR A 187 -16.12 -11.78 16.28
N LEU A 188 -15.69 -10.73 15.59
CA LEU A 188 -16.39 -10.22 14.41
C LEU A 188 -16.46 -11.25 13.27
N ALA A 189 -15.36 -11.97 13.00
CA ALA A 189 -15.29 -12.99 11.97
C ALA A 189 -16.19 -14.22 12.24
N HIS A 190 -16.53 -14.49 13.50
CA HIS A 190 -17.38 -15.61 13.90
C HIS A 190 -18.88 -15.25 14.00
N ILE A 191 -19.26 -13.97 13.89
CA ILE A 191 -20.68 -13.55 13.89
C ILE A 191 -21.37 -13.93 12.57
N ASP A 192 -20.63 -14.10 11.48
CA ASP A 192 -21.18 -14.37 10.14
C ASP A 192 -21.24 -15.87 9.76
N SER A 193 -20.93 -16.79 10.70
CA SER A 193 -20.84 -18.24 10.43
C SER A 193 -22.02 -19.10 10.92
N ASP A 194 -23.06 -18.48 11.49
CA ASP A 194 -24.32 -19.13 11.92
C ASP A 194 -25.49 -18.79 11.00
#